data_AF-A0A6P0TRW7-F1
#
_entry.id   AF-A0A6P0TRW7-F1
#
_cell.length_a   1.000
_cell.length_b   1.000
_cell.length_c   1.000
_cell.angle_alpha   90.00
_cell.angle_beta   90.00
_cell.angle_gamma   90.00
#
_symmetry.space_group_name_H-M   'P 1'
#
loop_
_entity.id
_entity.type
_entity.pdbx_description
1 polymer ?
#
loop_
_entity_poly.entity_id
_entity_poly.type
_entity_poly.pdbx_seq_one_letter_code
_entity_poly.pdbx_strand_id
1 'polypeptide(L)'
;MIITHCYKIKPTPEQSVKIDYWLELLRRHYNYALGQRLDWLNRTRCQVDRCSLISCPIGEISSRPDYYFQQSALKQTKQLFPDYKEIYSELQQIN
;
A
#
# COMPACT_ATOMS: atom_id res chain seq x y z
N MET A 1 -21.63 26.94 27.67
CA MET A 1 -20.65 25.90 28.07
C MET A 1 -20.84 24.72 27.13
N ILE A 2 -19.90 24.45 26.21
CA ILE A 2 -20.01 23.30 25.29
C ILE A 2 -19.47 22.09 26.03
N ILE A 3 -20.30 21.04 26.17
CA ILE A 3 -19.92 19.79 26.81
C ILE A 3 -19.32 18.90 25.73
N THR A 4 -18.03 18.61 25.82
CA THR A 4 -17.35 17.67 24.91
C THR A 4 -17.39 16.28 25.53
N HIS A 5 -18.14 15.37 24.91
CA HIS A 5 -18.22 13.98 25.34
C HIS A 5 -17.10 13.16 24.69
N CYS A 6 -16.29 12.49 25.50
CA CYS A 6 -15.28 11.55 25.03
C CYS A 6 -15.88 10.14 25.03
N TYR A 7 -16.08 9.57 23.84
CA TYR A 7 -16.54 8.19 23.68
C TYR A 7 -15.36 7.26 23.38
N LYS A 8 -15.29 6.14 24.10
CA LYS A 8 -14.34 5.05 23.79
C LYS A 8 -15.09 3.95 23.04
N ILE A 9 -14.64 3.65 21.83
CA ILE A 9 -15.12 2.50 21.09
C ILE A 9 -14.55 1.24 21.75
N LYS A 10 -15.44 0.31 22.11
CA LYS A 10 -15.09 -1.03 22.60
C LYS A 10 -15.60 -2.04 21.58
N PRO A 11 -14.74 -2.55 20.68
CA PRO A 11 -15.16 -3.52 19.70
C PRO A 11 -15.58 -4.82 20.39
N THR A 12 -16.54 -5.53 19.80
CA THR A 12 -16.87 -6.91 20.19
C THR A 12 -15.73 -7.85 19.81
N PRO A 13 -15.65 -9.07 20.39
CA PRO A 13 -14.61 -10.03 20.04
C PRO A 13 -14.56 -10.37 18.53
N GLU A 14 -15.71 -10.42 17.86
CA GLU A 14 -15.79 -10.64 16.42
C GLU A 14 -15.23 -9.44 15.63
N GLN A 15 -15.54 -8.22 16.09
CA GLN A 15 -15.02 -7.00 15.47
C GLN A 15 -13.50 -6.88 15.63
N SER A 16 -12.93 -7.26 16.79
CA SER A 16 -11.48 -7.20 16.98
C SER A 16 -10.74 -8.15 16.03
N VAL A 17 -11.21 -9.39 15.90
CA VAL A 17 -10.61 -10.37 14.96
C VAL A 17 -10.67 -9.84 13.52
N LYS A 18 -11.80 -9.22 13.13
CA LYS A 18 -11.97 -8.64 11.80
C LYS A 18 -11.02 -7.46 11.56
N ILE A 19 -10.84 -6.59 12.55
CA ILE A 19 -9.91 -5.47 12.49
C ILE A 19 -8.47 -5.97 12.36
N ASP A 20 -8.07 -6.96 13.17
CA ASP A 20 -6.71 -7.52 13.12
C ASP A 20 -6.41 -8.15 11.76
N TYR A 21 -7.38 -8.87 11.20
CA TYR A 21 -7.27 -9.43 9.85
C TYR A 21 -7.09 -8.34 8.78
N TRP A 22 -7.89 -7.28 8.83
CA TRP A 22 -7.76 -6.15 7.90
C TRP A 22 -6.44 -5.41 8.06
N LEU A 23 -5.94 -5.24 9.29
CA LEU A 23 -4.64 -4.63 9.54
C LEU A 23 -3.51 -5.42 8.91
N GLU A 24 -3.54 -6.75 8.98
CA GLU A 24 -2.53 -7.60 8.34
C GLU A 24 -2.58 -7.49 6.81
N LEU A 25 -3.78 -7.44 6.21
CA LEU A 25 -3.93 -7.20 4.77
C LEU A 25 -3.40 -5.81 4.35
N LEU A 26 -3.72 -4.77 5.12
CA LEU A 26 -3.20 -3.42 4.88
C LEU A 26 -1.68 -3.36 5.00
N ARG A 27 -1.08 -4.05 5.98
CA ARG A 27 0.38 -4.17 6.13
C ARG A 27 1.03 -4.80 4.89
N ARG A 28 0.43 -5.86 4.35
CA ARG A 28 0.91 -6.50 3.11
C ARG A 28 0.79 -5.57 1.91
N HIS A 29 -0.33 -4.86 1.81
CA HIS A 29 -0.55 -3.88 0.74
C HIS A 29 0.48 -2.74 0.78
N TYR A 30 0.77 -2.21 1.98
CA TYR A 30 1.80 -1.20 2.18
C TYR A 30 3.18 -1.69 1.72
N ASN A 31 3.58 -2.91 2.14
CA ASN A 31 4.86 -3.49 1.74
C ASN A 31 4.96 -3.68 0.21
N TYR A 32 3.87 -4.06 -0.44
CA TYR A 32 3.81 -4.17 -1.89
C TYR A 32 3.99 -2.79 -2.56
N ALA A 33 3.25 -1.77 -2.12
CA ALA A 33 3.35 -0.41 -2.64
C ALA A 33 4.74 0.21 -2.39
N LEU A 34 5.37 -0.07 -1.25
CA LEU A 34 6.74 0.32 -0.95
C LEU A 34 7.73 -0.39 -1.88
N GLY A 35 7.55 -1.69 -2.11
CA GLY A 35 8.37 -2.47 -3.03
C GLY A 35 8.37 -1.90 -4.44
N GLN A 36 7.22 -1.49 -4.96
CA GLN A 36 7.12 -0.82 -6.27
C GLN A 36 7.93 0.47 -6.33
N ARG A 37 7.87 1.30 -5.28
CA ARG A 37 8.63 2.56 -5.20
C ARG A 37 10.14 2.30 -5.17
N LEU A 38 10.58 1.32 -4.39
CA LEU A 38 11.98 0.92 -4.29
C LEU A 38 12.50 0.31 -5.58
N ASP A 39 11.71 -0.54 -6.24
CA ASP A 39 12.06 -1.10 -7.55
C ASP A 39 12.24 0.03 -8.57
N TRP A 40 11.27 0.93 -8.70
CA TRP A 40 11.40 2.09 -9.61
C TRP A 40 12.65 2.95 -9.30
N LEU A 41 12.95 3.19 -8.03
CA LEU A 41 14.13 3.96 -7.62
C LEU A 41 15.44 3.25 -7.99
N ASN A 42 15.53 1.95 -7.73
CA ASN A 42 16.70 1.15 -8.11
C ASN A 42 16.88 1.11 -9.64
N ARG A 43 15.78 1.06 -10.38
CA ARG A 43 15.80 1.01 -11.83
C ARG A 43 16.18 2.34 -12.51
N THR A 44 15.83 3.46 -11.88
CA THR A 44 16.08 4.81 -12.43
C THR A 44 17.38 5.43 -11.96
N ARG A 45 17.97 4.93 -10.87
CA ARG A 45 19.19 5.49 -10.28
C ARG A 45 20.34 4.49 -10.40
N CYS A 46 21.42 4.96 -11.00
CA CYS A 46 22.69 4.25 -11.09
C CYS A 46 23.79 5.11 -10.44
N GLN A 47 24.86 4.49 -9.95
CA GLN A 47 26.00 5.26 -9.43
C GLN A 47 26.78 5.85 -10.60
N VAL A 48 27.26 7.09 -10.45
CA VAL A 48 27.90 7.84 -11.55
C VAL A 48 29.21 7.19 -11.99
N ASP A 49 29.91 6.56 -11.05
CA ASP A 49 31.21 5.91 -11.21
C ASP A 49 31.13 4.43 -11.61
N ARG A 50 29.94 3.81 -11.54
CA ARG A 50 29.77 2.39 -11.88
C ARG A 50 28.33 2.04 -12.26
N CYS A 51 28.18 1.36 -13.41
CA CYS A 51 26.93 0.74 -13.83
C CYS A 51 26.93 -0.75 -13.48
N SER A 52 26.04 -1.15 -12.56
CA SER A 52 25.83 -2.56 -12.24
C SER A 52 24.77 -3.15 -13.15
N LEU A 53 25.08 -4.24 -13.85
CA LEU A 53 24.13 -4.99 -14.68
C LEU A 53 23.01 -5.65 -13.86
N ILE A 54 23.21 -5.76 -12.53
CA ILE A 54 22.25 -6.37 -11.59
C ILE A 54 21.30 -5.31 -11.03
N SER A 55 21.80 -4.11 -10.68
CA SER A 55 20.97 -3.05 -10.08
C SER A 55 20.45 -2.04 -11.09
N CYS A 56 21.13 -1.84 -12.22
CA CYS A 56 20.67 -0.97 -13.30
C CYS A 56 20.06 -1.88 -14.38
N PRO A 57 18.72 -1.96 -14.45
CA PRO A 57 18.04 -2.87 -15.37
C PRO A 57 18.31 -2.45 -16.82
N ILE A 58 18.37 -3.44 -17.70
CA ILE A 58 18.50 -3.23 -19.15
C ILE A 58 17.11 -3.14 -19.83
N GLY A 59 16.03 -3.31 -19.06
CA GLY A 59 14.64 -3.35 -19.55
C GLY A 59 13.86 -2.04 -19.41
N GLU A 60 12.60 -2.06 -19.84
CA GLU A 60 11.70 -0.91 -19.73
C GLU A 60 11.47 -0.52 -18.26
N ILE A 61 11.64 0.77 -17.99
CA ILE A 61 11.39 1.37 -16.69
C ILE A 61 9.90 1.71 -16.63
N SER A 62 9.19 1.18 -15.63
CA SER A 62 7.78 1.51 -15.43
C SER A 62 7.61 2.99 -15.13
N SER A 63 6.39 3.52 -15.34
CA SER A 63 6.06 4.86 -14.88
C SER A 63 6.30 5.00 -13.38
N ARG A 64 6.59 6.23 -12.93
CA ARG A 64 6.83 6.51 -11.51
C ARG A 64 5.59 6.11 -10.71
N PRO A 65 5.73 5.24 -9.70
CA PRO A 65 4.61 4.83 -8.85
C PRO A 65 4.31 5.96 -7.87
N ASP A 66 3.49 6.91 -8.32
CA ASP A 66 2.97 8.01 -7.53
C ASP A 66 1.67 7.62 -6.81
N TYR A 67 1.21 8.46 -5.89
CA TYR A 67 -0.02 8.23 -5.13
C TYR A 67 -1.21 7.88 -6.03
N TYR A 68 -1.47 8.68 -7.07
CA TYR A 68 -2.59 8.46 -7.98
C TYR A 68 -2.48 7.16 -8.78
N PHE A 69 -1.26 6.76 -9.13
CA PHE A 69 -1.00 5.48 -9.78
C PHE A 69 -1.43 4.32 -8.87
N GLN A 70 -0.98 4.34 -7.61
CA GLN A 70 -1.31 3.29 -6.64
C GLN A 70 -2.80 3.29 -6.28
N GLN A 71 -3.42 4.47 -6.15
CA GLN A 71 -4.86 4.61 -5.93
C GLN A 71 -5.67 4.01 -7.09
N SER A 72 -5.26 4.24 -8.35
CA SER A 72 -5.94 3.69 -9.51
C SER A 72 -5.85 2.15 -9.57
N ALA A 73 -4.72 1.60 -9.13
CA ALA A 73 -4.46 0.16 -9.12
C ALA A 73 -5.33 -0.62 -8.11
N LEU A 74 -5.90 0.05 -7.09
CA LEU A 74 -6.75 -0.59 -6.08
C LEU A 74 -7.94 -1.35 -6.68
N LYS A 75 -8.51 -0.85 -7.79
CA LYS A 75 -9.61 -1.53 -8.49
C LYS A 75 -9.18 -2.90 -8.98
N GLN A 76 -8.00 -2.99 -9.60
CA GLN A 76 -7.42 -4.24 -10.09
C GLN A 76 -7.03 -5.14 -8.91
N THR A 77 -6.42 -4.58 -7.87
CA THR A 77 -6.05 -5.34 -6.67
C THR A 77 -7.24 -6.03 -6.03
N LYS A 78 -8.40 -5.35 -5.91
CA LYS A 78 -9.62 -5.95 -5.36
C LYS A 78 -10.30 -6.97 -6.27
N GLN A 79 -10.04 -6.92 -7.58
CA GLN A 79 -10.48 -7.96 -8.51
C GLN A 79 -9.62 -9.22 -8.39
N LEU A 80 -8.30 -9.04 -8.26
CA LEU A 80 -7.34 -10.14 -8.14
C LEU A 80 -7.39 -10.83 -6.78
N PHE A 81 -7.56 -10.04 -5.71
CA PHE A 81 -7.56 -10.52 -4.33
C PHE A 81 -8.91 -10.24 -3.67
N PRO A 82 -9.83 -11.22 -3.65
CA PRO A 82 -11.18 -11.03 -3.13
C PRO A 82 -11.19 -10.67 -1.64
N ASP A 83 -10.17 -11.03 -0.87
CA ASP A 83 -10.03 -10.69 0.55
C ASP A 83 -10.03 -9.16 0.80
N TYR A 84 -9.52 -8.38 -0.16
CA TYR A 84 -9.49 -6.92 -0.05
C TYR A 84 -10.82 -6.26 -0.42
N LYS A 85 -11.80 -7.03 -0.93
CA LYS A 85 -13.11 -6.50 -1.32
C LYS A 85 -13.88 -5.97 -0.12
N GLU A 86 -13.71 -6.58 1.05
CA GLU A 86 -14.37 -6.16 2.29
C GLU A 86 -13.77 -4.90 2.91
N ILE A 87 -12.52 -4.57 2.59
CA ILE A 87 -11.83 -3.41 3.15
C ILE A 87 -12.34 -2.15 2.48
N TYR A 88 -12.62 -1.13 3.28
CA TYR A 88 -13.05 0.16 2.76
C TYR A 88 -11.93 0.83 1.94
N SER A 89 -12.26 1.40 0.76
CA SER A 89 -11.24 1.94 -0.15
C SER A 89 -10.46 3.13 0.40
N GLU A 90 -11.07 4.05 1.14
CA GLU A 90 -10.38 5.18 1.78
C GLU A 90 -9.26 4.73 2.73
N LEU A 91 -9.48 3.64 3.48
CA LEU A 91 -8.46 3.11 4.38
C LEU A 91 -7.27 2.54 3.62
N GLN A 92 -7.54 1.87 2.49
CA GLN A 92 -6.50 1.25 1.67
C GLN A 92 -5.72 2.27 0.83
N GLN A 93 -6.26 3.47 0.61
CA GLN A 93 -5.62 4.52 -0.19
C GLN A 93 -4.46 5.21 0.53
N ILE A 94 -4.44 5.21 1.86
CA ILE A 94 -3.43 5.89 2.67
C ILE A 94 -2.17 5.02 2.73
N ASN A 95 -1.23 5.19 1.78
CA ASN A 95 0.05 4.47 1.64
C ASN A 95 1.27 5.40 1.51
#